data_AF-A0A9X5KTZ1-F1
#
_entry.id   AF-A0A9X5KTZ1-F1
#
_cell.length_a   1.000
_cell.length_b   1.000
_cell.length_c   1.000
_cell.angle_alpha   90.00
_cell.angle_beta   90.00
_cell.angle_gamma   90.00
#
_symmetry.space_group_name_H-M   'P 1'
#
loop_
_entity.id
_entity.type
_entity.pdbx_description
1 polymer ?
#
loop_
_entity_poly.entity_id
_entity_poly.type
_entity_poly.pdbx_seq_one_letter_code
_entity_poly.pdbx_strand_id
1 'polypeptide(L)'
;MIFPLIVTAPHAHEETPESCKADFNEAREVFSVSPRSSAALLRLCLEKLCNQLVGTEDRINDQIKKLVVAGLPVGVQQALDSTRIVGNNALHILELDVANTPSLVVPLFGLINFIVENRISQPKQIAAFYQQMPEKAVEAVARRDQPKR
;
A
#
# COMPACT_ATOMS: atom_id res chain seq x y z
N MET A 1 5.00 26.16 -26.68
CA MET A 1 6.03 25.96 -25.65
C MET A 1 5.55 24.81 -24.78
N ILE A 2 6.27 23.68 -24.75
CA ILE A 2 5.91 22.51 -23.93
C ILE A 2 6.73 22.63 -22.65
N PHE A 3 6.07 22.83 -21.51
CA PHE A 3 6.74 22.85 -20.20
C PHE A 3 6.76 21.42 -19.63
N PRO A 4 7.91 20.91 -19.16
CA PRO A 4 7.94 19.60 -18.53
C PRO A 4 7.15 19.63 -17.21
N LEU A 5 6.28 18.65 -17.00
CA LEU A 5 5.66 18.43 -15.70
C LEU A 5 6.75 18.00 -14.71
N ILE A 6 6.98 18.81 -13.68
CA ILE A 6 7.88 18.43 -12.59
C ILE A 6 7.08 17.55 -11.63
N VAL A 7 7.32 16.24 -11.70
CA VAL A 7 6.75 15.26 -10.77
C VAL A 7 7.63 15.21 -9.53
N THR A 8 7.17 15.79 -8.42
CA THR A 8 7.85 15.73 -7.11
C THR A 8 7.47 14.50 -6.29
N ALA A 9 6.53 13.69 -6.78
CA ALA A 9 6.08 12.48 -6.12
C ALA A 9 7.13 11.34 -6.26
N PRO A 10 7.37 10.55 -5.19
CA PRO A 10 8.33 9.46 -5.22
C PRO A 10 7.95 8.41 -6.26
N HIS A 11 8.94 7.65 -6.73
CA HIS A 11 8.70 6.53 -7.64
C HIS A 11 8.02 5.38 -6.91
N ALA A 12 7.25 4.56 -7.65
CA ALA A 12 6.66 3.35 -7.11
C ALA A 12 7.77 2.39 -6.63
N HIS A 13 7.52 1.69 -5.52
CA HIS A 13 8.42 0.66 -5.02
C HIS A 13 8.61 -0.45 -6.08
N GLU A 14 9.81 -1.05 -6.15
CA GLU A 14 10.14 -2.05 -7.18
C GLU A 14 9.21 -3.27 -7.15
N GLU A 15 8.90 -3.75 -5.93
CA GLU A 15 7.96 -4.85 -5.67
C GLU A 15 6.48 -4.44 -5.76
N THR A 16 6.17 -3.21 -6.23
CA THR A 16 4.77 -2.81 -6.44
C THR A 16 4.18 -3.67 -7.58
N PRO A 17 2.99 -4.26 -7.39
CA PRO A 17 2.33 -5.06 -8.42
C PRO A 17 2.04 -4.22 -9.68
N GLU A 18 2.11 -4.84 -10.85
CA GLU A 18 1.98 -4.12 -12.13
C GLU A 18 0.64 -3.38 -12.28
N SER A 19 -0.45 -4.03 -11.85
CA SER A 19 -1.79 -3.43 -11.85
C SER A 19 -1.91 -2.18 -10.97
N CYS A 20 -1.07 -2.08 -9.93
CA CYS A 20 -1.00 -0.94 -9.02
C CYS A 20 -0.01 0.12 -9.52
N LYS A 21 1.10 -0.30 -10.15
CA LYS A 21 2.11 0.61 -10.73
C LYS A 21 1.52 1.53 -11.79
N ALA A 22 0.61 1.03 -12.63
CA ALA A 22 -0.07 1.83 -13.64
C ALA A 22 -0.82 3.02 -13.01
N ASP A 23 -1.73 2.74 -12.07
CA ASP A 23 -2.50 3.77 -11.37
C ASP A 23 -1.61 4.72 -10.56
N PHE A 24 -0.55 4.18 -9.92
CA PHE A 24 0.39 4.98 -9.14
C PHE A 24 1.13 5.97 -10.04
N ASN A 25 1.64 5.53 -11.19
CA ASN A 25 2.35 6.41 -12.12
C ASN A 25 1.41 7.43 -12.75
N GLU A 26 0.19 7.04 -13.11
CA GLU A 26 -0.83 7.99 -13.58
C GLU A 26 -1.14 9.04 -12.49
N ALA A 27 -1.26 8.62 -11.24
CA ALA A 27 -1.46 9.54 -10.13
C ALA A 27 -0.31 10.54 -9.98
N ARG A 28 0.94 10.12 -10.24
CA ARG A 28 2.12 11.00 -10.21
C ARG A 28 2.07 12.04 -11.32
N GLU A 29 1.69 11.63 -12.53
CA GLU A 29 1.61 12.52 -13.69
C GLU A 29 0.48 13.54 -13.52
N VAL A 30 -0.67 13.13 -12.98
CA VAL A 30 -1.82 14.02 -12.85
C VAL A 30 -1.72 14.94 -11.62
N PHE A 31 -0.87 14.62 -10.63
CA PHE A 31 -0.79 15.35 -9.36
C PHE A 31 -0.65 16.87 -9.49
N SER A 32 0.23 17.35 -10.37
CA SER A 32 0.47 18.80 -10.53
C SER A 32 -0.70 19.53 -11.21
N VAL A 33 -1.57 18.80 -11.91
CA VAL A 33 -2.75 19.34 -12.60
C VAL A 33 -4.00 19.22 -11.72
N SER A 34 -4.16 18.08 -11.05
CA SER A 34 -5.30 17.76 -10.19
C SER A 34 -4.87 16.87 -9.03
N PRO A 35 -4.56 17.45 -7.86
CA PRO A 35 -4.31 16.71 -6.62
C PRO A 35 -5.48 15.79 -6.25
N ARG A 36 -6.70 16.21 -6.59
CA ARG A 36 -7.94 15.45 -6.40
C ARG A 36 -7.95 14.16 -7.22
N SER A 37 -7.67 14.27 -8.51
CA SER A 37 -7.61 13.10 -9.40
C SER A 37 -6.47 12.16 -8.99
N SER A 38 -5.33 12.71 -8.61
CA SER A 38 -4.20 11.94 -8.08
C SER A 38 -4.58 11.15 -6.82
N ALA A 39 -5.25 11.76 -5.84
CA ALA A 39 -5.67 11.05 -4.63
C ALA A 39 -6.72 9.95 -4.92
N ALA A 40 -7.61 10.15 -5.89
CA ALA A 40 -8.55 9.12 -6.33
C ALA A 40 -7.86 7.93 -7.01
N LEU A 41 -6.85 8.19 -7.85
CA LEU A 41 -6.04 7.13 -8.46
C LEU A 41 -5.21 6.37 -7.42
N LEU A 42 -4.66 7.06 -6.41
CA LEU A 42 -3.96 6.41 -5.31
C LEU A 42 -4.88 5.54 -4.44
N ARG A 43 -6.14 5.95 -4.27
CA ARG A 43 -7.16 5.10 -3.63
C ARG A 43 -7.43 3.83 -4.44
N LEU A 44 -7.56 3.95 -5.76
CA LEU A 44 -7.77 2.81 -6.64
C LEU A 44 -6.57 1.85 -6.58
N CYS A 45 -5.36 2.41 -6.62
CA CYS A 45 -4.11 1.67 -6.43
C CYS A 45 -4.12 0.91 -5.08
N LEU A 46 -4.54 1.56 -4.00
CA LEU A 46 -4.63 0.95 -2.67
C LEU A 46 -5.64 -0.21 -2.63
N GLU A 47 -6.79 -0.05 -3.28
CA GLU A 47 -7.83 -1.08 -3.37
C GLU A 47 -7.31 -2.32 -4.11
N LYS A 48 -6.67 -2.13 -5.27
CA LYS A 48 -6.03 -3.22 -6.01
C LYS A 48 -4.93 -3.91 -5.18
N LEU A 49 -4.15 -3.14 -4.42
CA LEU A 49 -3.12 -3.69 -3.53
C LEU A 49 -3.74 -4.53 -2.42
N CYS A 50 -4.81 -4.06 -1.77
CA CYS A 50 -5.53 -4.82 -0.75
C CYS A 50 -6.15 -6.10 -1.31
N ASN A 51 -6.72 -6.06 -2.52
CA ASN A 51 -7.25 -7.27 -3.20
C ASN A 51 -6.16 -8.35 -3.31
N GLN A 52 -4.92 -7.96 -3.64
CA GLN A 52 -3.81 -8.90 -3.75
C GLN A 52 -3.32 -9.42 -2.40
N LEU A 53 -3.28 -8.56 -1.37
CA LEU A 53 -2.86 -8.96 -0.03
C LEU A 53 -3.84 -9.93 0.63
N VAL A 54 -5.15 -9.74 0.40
CA VAL A 54 -6.21 -10.60 0.97
C VAL A 54 -6.54 -11.79 0.06
N GLY A 55 -6.27 -11.68 -1.24
CA GLY A 55 -6.58 -12.71 -2.24
C GLY A 55 -8.07 -12.77 -2.65
N THR A 56 -8.89 -11.79 -2.25
CA THR A 56 -10.31 -11.69 -2.62
C THR A 56 -10.69 -10.23 -2.87
N GLU A 57 -11.56 -10.01 -3.86
CA GLU A 57 -12.16 -8.71 -4.12
C GLU A 57 -13.29 -8.45 -3.12
N ASP A 58 -13.22 -7.32 -2.41
CA ASP A 58 -14.21 -6.89 -1.43
C ASP A 58 -14.07 -5.38 -1.19
N ARG A 59 -14.93 -4.80 -0.36
CA ARG A 59 -14.81 -3.40 0.05
C ARG A 59 -13.50 -3.19 0.81
N ILE A 60 -12.75 -2.16 0.45
CA ILE A 60 -11.47 -1.83 1.07
C ILE A 60 -11.51 -1.73 2.61
N ASN A 61 -12.60 -1.22 3.19
CA ASN A 61 -12.77 -1.18 4.65
C ASN A 61 -12.77 -2.57 5.28
N ASP A 62 -13.47 -3.52 4.64
CA ASP A 62 -13.62 -4.88 5.14
C ASP A 62 -12.33 -5.67 4.92
N GLN A 63 -11.58 -5.36 3.85
CA GLN A 63 -10.24 -5.90 3.63
C GLN A 63 -9.23 -5.42 4.67
N ILE A 64 -9.21 -4.13 5.00
CA ILE A 64 -8.34 -3.60 6.08
C ILE A 64 -8.67 -4.33 7.38
N LYS A 65 -9.96 -4.53 7.70
CA LYS A 65 -10.39 -5.30 8.87
C LYS A 65 -9.87 -6.74 8.85
N LYS A 66 -9.95 -7.44 7.72
CA LYS A 66 -9.40 -8.81 7.54
C LYS A 66 -7.89 -8.84 7.78
N LEU A 67 -7.15 -7.87 7.22
CA LEU A 67 -5.70 -7.76 7.42
C LEU A 67 -5.34 -7.50 8.90
N VAL A 68 -6.09 -6.64 9.59
CA VAL A 68 -5.89 -6.38 11.03
C VAL A 68 -6.10 -7.65 11.85
N VAL A 69 -7.15 -8.43 11.58
CA VAL A 69 -7.37 -9.73 12.24
C VAL A 69 -6.22 -10.71 11.96
N ALA A 70 -5.60 -10.64 10.78
CA ALA A 70 -4.42 -11.42 10.41
C ALA A 70 -3.10 -10.91 11.03
N GLY A 71 -3.13 -9.92 11.92
CA GLY A 71 -1.95 -9.41 12.63
C GLY A 71 -1.21 -8.30 11.89
N LEU A 72 -1.91 -7.44 11.14
CA LEU A 72 -1.31 -6.29 10.49
C LEU A 72 -0.66 -5.34 11.52
N PRO A 73 0.58 -4.85 11.30
CA PRO A 73 1.18 -3.86 12.17
C PRO A 73 0.38 -2.55 12.21
N VAL A 74 0.29 -1.91 13.38
CA VAL A 74 -0.51 -0.69 13.60
C VAL A 74 -0.11 0.44 12.63
N GLY A 75 1.18 0.63 12.39
CA GLY A 75 1.66 1.65 11.45
C GLY A 75 1.19 1.41 10.01
N VAL A 76 1.08 0.14 9.59
CA VAL A 76 0.57 -0.21 8.24
C VAL A 76 -0.93 0.00 8.17
N GLN A 77 -1.67 -0.33 9.23
CA GLN A 77 -3.09 -0.03 9.31
C GLN A 77 -3.34 1.48 9.17
N GLN A 78 -2.59 2.31 9.91
CA GLN A 78 -2.69 3.77 9.82
C GLN A 78 -2.37 4.28 8.42
N ALA A 79 -1.38 3.69 7.73
CA ALA A 79 -1.07 4.03 6.35
C ALA A 79 -2.23 3.70 5.38
N LEU A 80 -2.82 2.51 5.52
CA LEU A 80 -3.99 2.09 4.73
C LEU A 80 -5.19 3.01 4.97
N ASP A 81 -5.54 3.25 6.24
CA ASP A 81 -6.69 4.07 6.62
C ASP A 81 -6.51 5.53 6.18
N SER A 82 -5.32 6.10 6.36
CA SER A 82 -5.02 7.48 5.94
C SER A 82 -5.17 7.65 4.43
N THR A 83 -4.61 6.72 3.66
CA THR A 83 -4.68 6.74 2.20
C THR A 83 -6.12 6.58 1.72
N ARG A 84 -6.89 5.68 2.34
CA ARG A 84 -8.32 5.52 2.06
C ARG A 84 -9.10 6.79 2.38
N ILE A 85 -8.92 7.39 3.55
CA ILE A 85 -9.68 8.58 3.97
C ILE A 85 -9.40 9.75 3.01
N VAL A 86 -8.13 10.07 2.77
CA VAL A 86 -7.76 11.18 1.88
C VAL A 86 -8.22 10.92 0.44
N GLY A 87 -8.05 9.69 -0.05
CA GLY A 87 -8.49 9.29 -1.39
C GLY A 87 -10.01 9.27 -1.57
N ASN A 88 -10.78 8.96 -0.52
CA ASN A 88 -12.25 9.08 -0.54
C ASN A 88 -12.70 10.54 -0.59
N ASN A 89 -11.93 11.44 0.01
CA ASN A 89 -12.28 12.87 0.15
C ASN A 89 -11.99 13.69 -1.11
N ALA A 90 -11.29 13.12 -2.08
CA ALA A 90 -11.23 13.65 -3.43
C ALA A 90 -12.63 13.80 -4.08
N LEU A 91 -13.66 13.12 -3.57
CA LEU A 91 -15.02 13.14 -4.11
C LEU A 91 -16.02 13.97 -3.28
N HIS A 92 -15.56 14.83 -2.34
CA HIS A 92 -16.42 15.69 -1.49
C HIS A 92 -17.31 14.95 -0.45
N ILE A 93 -16.92 13.77 0.04
CA ILE A 93 -17.78 12.97 0.96
C ILE A 93 -17.49 13.20 2.46
N LEU A 94 -16.33 13.76 2.86
CA LEU A 94 -16.02 14.16 4.25
C LEU A 94 -15.49 15.59 4.28
N GLU A 95 -15.49 16.25 5.46
CA GLU A 95 -15.09 17.65 5.72
C GLU A 95 -13.65 18.03 5.31
N LEU A 96 -12.89 17.13 4.66
CA LEU A 96 -11.55 17.36 4.14
C LEU A 96 -11.61 17.82 2.68
N ASP A 97 -11.24 19.07 2.43
CA ASP A 97 -11.11 19.61 1.09
C ASP A 97 -9.70 19.36 0.52
N VAL A 98 -9.56 18.28 -0.24
CA VAL A 98 -8.29 17.89 -0.89
C VAL A 98 -7.86 18.91 -1.94
N ALA A 99 -8.80 19.62 -2.59
CA ALA A 99 -8.45 20.65 -3.57
C ALA A 99 -7.73 21.83 -2.90
N ASN A 100 -8.12 22.16 -1.67
CA ASN A 100 -7.49 23.20 -0.85
C ASN A 100 -6.30 22.68 0.00
N THR A 101 -6.01 21.38 -0.01
CA THR A 101 -4.94 20.77 0.79
C THR A 101 -4.06 19.79 0.00
N PRO A 102 -3.40 20.22 -1.10
CA PRO A 102 -2.59 19.34 -1.96
C PRO A 102 -1.39 18.71 -1.23
N SER A 103 -0.95 19.32 -0.13
CA SER A 103 0.11 18.79 0.74
C SER A 103 -0.25 17.45 1.39
N LEU A 104 -1.54 17.09 1.48
CA LEU A 104 -1.97 15.78 2.01
C LEU A 104 -1.82 14.64 1.01
N VAL A 105 -1.71 14.93 -0.30
CA VAL A 105 -1.65 13.89 -1.35
C VAL A 105 -0.22 13.40 -1.56
N VAL A 106 0.78 14.27 -1.48
CA VAL A 106 2.20 13.87 -1.65
C VAL A 106 2.64 12.76 -0.68
N PRO A 107 2.28 12.80 0.62
CA PRO A 107 2.59 11.72 1.56
C PRO A 107 1.96 10.37 1.18
N LEU A 108 0.82 10.35 0.47
CA LEU A 108 0.13 9.11 0.12
C LEU A 108 0.98 8.19 -0.77
N PHE A 109 1.76 8.77 -1.69
CA PHE A 109 2.71 7.99 -2.50
C PHE A 109 3.73 7.26 -1.61
N GLY A 110 4.23 7.94 -0.58
CA GLY A 110 5.14 7.36 0.41
C GLY A 110 4.45 6.28 1.26
N LEU A 111 3.20 6.48 1.65
CA LEU A 111 2.42 5.49 2.40
C LEU A 111 2.18 4.21 1.61
N ILE A 112 1.84 4.30 0.31
CA ILE A 112 1.70 3.12 -0.55
C ILE A 112 3.03 2.38 -0.65
N ASN A 113 4.14 3.08 -0.88
CA ASN A 113 5.46 2.45 -0.91
C ASN A 113 5.81 1.78 0.42
N PHE A 114 5.49 2.41 1.55
CA PHE A 114 5.67 1.83 2.88
C PHE A 114 4.83 0.55 3.07
N ILE A 115 3.60 0.52 2.59
CA ILE A 115 2.74 -0.68 2.64
C ILE A 115 3.36 -1.80 1.79
N VAL A 116 3.80 -1.51 0.56
CA VAL A 116 4.44 -2.49 -0.33
C VAL A 116 5.72 -3.03 0.30
N GLU A 117 6.56 -2.16 0.84
CA GLU A 117 7.79 -2.53 1.52
C GLU A 117 7.50 -3.47 2.72
N ASN A 118 6.58 -3.11 3.60
CA ASN A 118 6.28 -3.91 4.78
C ASN A 118 5.53 -5.22 4.49
N ARG A 119 4.64 -5.22 3.50
CA ARG A 119 3.71 -6.35 3.27
C ARG A 119 4.10 -7.27 2.13
N ILE A 120 5.00 -6.83 1.24
CA ILE A 120 5.44 -7.63 0.08
C ILE A 120 6.95 -7.83 0.15
N SER A 121 7.73 -6.75 0.15
CA SER A 121 9.19 -6.79 0.06
C SER A 121 9.82 -7.48 1.28
N GLN A 122 9.53 -7.02 2.49
CA GLN A 122 10.11 -7.58 3.73
C GLN A 122 9.74 -9.05 3.94
N PRO A 123 8.47 -9.49 3.81
CA PRO A 123 8.13 -10.92 3.92
C PRO A 123 8.85 -11.78 2.90
N LYS A 124 8.98 -11.30 1.65
CA LYS A 124 9.71 -12.00 0.58
C LYS A 124 11.19 -12.14 0.92
N GLN A 125 11.84 -11.08 1.38
CA GLN A 125 13.25 -11.09 1.79
C GLN A 125 13.49 -12.03 2.98
N ILE A 126 12.64 -11.97 4.01
CA ILE A 126 12.74 -12.84 5.19
C ILE A 126 12.56 -14.30 4.79
N ALA A 127 11.55 -14.61 3.96
CA ALA A 127 11.31 -15.97 3.48
C ALA A 127 12.49 -16.51 2.65
N ALA A 128 13.03 -15.71 1.73
CA ALA A 128 14.18 -16.08 0.92
C ALA A 128 15.42 -16.34 1.78
N PHE A 129 15.66 -15.53 2.81
CA PHE A 129 16.76 -15.74 3.75
C PHE A 129 16.52 -16.99 4.62
N TYR A 130 15.31 -17.20 5.11
CA TYR A 130 14.97 -18.37 5.92
C TYR A 130 15.14 -19.69 5.15
N GLN A 131 14.87 -19.69 3.83
CA GLN A 131 15.12 -20.84 2.95
C GLN A 131 16.60 -21.22 2.81
N GLN A 132 17.53 -20.30 3.13
CA GLN A 132 18.96 -20.57 3.12
C GLN A 132 19.46 -21.20 4.43
N MET A 133 18.59 -21.33 5.46
CA MET A 133 18.97 -21.91 6.74
C MET A 133 19.18 -23.43 6.64
N PRO A 134 20.07 -24.03 7.45
CA PRO A 134 20.27 -25.47 7.46
C PRO A 134 18.98 -26.23 7.79
N GLU A 135 18.65 -27.26 7.01
CA GLU A 135 17.41 -28.06 7.17
C GLU A 135 17.22 -28.56 8.61
N LYS A 136 18.30 -29.04 9.25
CA LYS A 136 18.26 -29.51 10.65
C LYS A 136 17.81 -28.43 11.63
N ALA A 137 18.19 -27.16 11.41
CA ALA A 137 17.76 -26.05 12.25
C ALA A 137 16.29 -25.70 12.01
N VAL A 138 15.84 -25.70 10.75
CA VAL A 138 14.45 -25.46 10.37
C VAL A 138 13.53 -26.56 10.91
N GLU A 139 13.94 -27.83 10.83
CA GLU A 139 13.21 -28.95 11.43
C GLU A 139 13.08 -28.82 12.95
N ALA A 140 14.13 -28.36 13.64
CA ALA A 140 14.09 -28.15 15.08
C ALA A 140 13.07 -27.07 15.47
N VAL A 141 12.97 -25.99 14.68
CA VAL A 141 11.93 -24.96 14.85
C VAL A 141 10.54 -25.56 14.62
N ALA A 142 10.35 -26.35 13.56
CA ALA A 142 9.08 -27.00 13.28
C ALA A 142 8.63 -27.94 14.41
N ARG A 143 9.56 -28.68 15.03
CA ARG A 143 9.27 -29.54 16.20
C ARG A 143 8.90 -28.72 17.43
N ARG A 144 9.50 -27.54 17.64
CA ARG A 144 9.17 -26.63 18.75
C ARG A 144 7.75 -26.09 18.62
N ASP A 145 7.36 -25.71 17.40
CA ASP A 145 6.09 -25.02 17.13
C ASP A 145 4.90 -26.00 16.95
N GLN A 146 5.13 -27.31 17.03
CA GLN A 146 4.05 -28.29 17.07
C GLN A 146 3.18 -28.08 18.32
N PRO A 147 1.85 -27.94 18.18
CA PRO A 147 0.96 -27.84 19.33
C PRO A 147 1.05 -29.15 20.13
N LYS A 148 1.33 -29.05 21.44
CA LYS A 148 1.22 -30.21 22.34
C LYS A 148 -0.25 -30.65 22.36
N ARG A 149 -0.49 -31.87 21.88
CA ARG A 149 -1.78 -32.56 22.02
C ARG A 149 -2.10 -32.83 23.48
#